data_AF-A0A1A2MVT1-F1
#
_entry.id   AF-A0A1A2MVT1-F1
#
_cell.length_a   1.000
_cell.length_b   1.000
_cell.length_c   1.000
_cell.angle_alpha   90.00
_cell.angle_beta   90.00
_cell.angle_gamma   90.00
#
_symmetry.space_group_name_H-M   'P 1'
#
loop_
_entity.id
_entity.type
_entity.pdbx_description
1 polymer ?
#
loop_
_entity_poly.entity_id
_entity_poly.type
_entity_poly.pdbx_seq_one_letter_code
_entity_poly.pdbx_strand_id
1 'polypeptide(L)'
;MPAAERTDDMDFASLPPEVNSGLMYSGPGAGPMLAAAAGWDALAALLESAAGGYTAELASLTGQAWSGPSSLLMTAAATPYVQWLSTAAARAAQTGAQAYAAAAAYEAAFAMTVPPPVIAVNRAQLLALIATNFFGQNTPAIAATEAQYLQMWIQDATAMYGYAAACETASTLTPFDEPPRTTNPAGQGAQVQTLAAQATGNVTRQLASPNAAMHTANAVTPVAPGETVTAPPGSTITIGANTGMYLNSGSLSITGSGTNLITFGSVIVNPGSTIHTIIDCSEGGVLVPGGVDVTAGSSPLVLTPGSFQEVLVTLVNGSATLPVVGAEQVAVQTFGSTATAIVGPAGASITNVFGTVSIATVTPIPSSSSAVAAPVAGFATPGLAGTAGIQPQLDVDGLLDWAQTLSGAR
;
A
#
# COMPACT_ATOMS: atom_id res chain seq x y z
N MET A 1 0.09 14.83 37.62
CA MET A 1 1.31 14.47 38.37
C MET A 1 1.86 13.21 37.72
N PRO A 2 2.89 13.29 36.87
CA PRO A 2 3.40 12.10 36.21
C PRO A 2 4.23 11.29 37.19
N ALA A 3 4.01 9.98 37.16
CA ALA A 3 4.78 8.99 37.89
C ALA A 3 6.22 9.04 37.40
N ALA A 4 7.14 9.21 38.35
CA ALA A 4 8.56 8.99 38.15
C ALA A 4 8.77 7.48 37.93
N GLU A 5 8.72 7.05 36.68
CA GLU A 5 9.31 5.78 36.29
C GLU A 5 10.82 6.01 36.30
N ARG A 6 11.43 5.65 37.43
CA ARG A 6 12.88 5.63 37.60
C ARG A 6 13.41 4.56 36.65
N THR A 7 13.90 4.96 35.49
CA THR A 7 14.96 4.20 34.82
C THR A 7 16.06 4.01 35.85
N ASP A 8 16.28 2.77 36.29
CA ASP A 8 17.50 2.39 36.99
C ASP A 8 18.64 2.45 35.95
N ASP A 9 18.99 3.67 35.55
CA ASP A 9 20.14 3.94 34.71
C ASP A 9 21.37 3.52 35.50
N MET A 10 22.18 2.63 34.94
CA MET A 10 23.38 2.13 35.60
C MET A 10 24.33 3.29 35.87
N ASP A 11 24.51 3.63 37.15
CA ASP A 11 25.41 4.71 37.55
C ASP A 11 26.86 4.22 37.63
N PHE A 12 27.58 4.27 36.51
CA PHE A 12 28.98 3.84 36.42
C PHE A 12 29.94 4.70 37.24
N ALA A 13 29.58 5.94 37.59
CA ALA A 13 30.38 6.79 38.47
C ALA A 13 30.37 6.30 39.92
N SER A 14 29.37 5.51 40.33
CA SER A 14 29.33 4.90 41.66
C SER A 14 30.30 3.72 41.83
N LEU A 15 30.78 3.16 40.71
CA LEU A 15 31.69 2.01 40.69
C LEU A 15 33.15 2.46 40.64
N PRO A 16 34.04 1.94 41.51
CA PRO A 16 35.46 2.28 41.47
C PRO A 16 36.11 1.76 40.18
N PRO A 17 37.25 2.35 39.75
CA PRO A 17 37.92 1.97 38.50
C PRO A 17 38.33 0.49 38.47
N GLU A 18 38.65 -0.14 39.59
CA GLU A 18 38.92 -1.58 39.66
C GLU A 18 37.76 -2.44 39.13
N VAL A 19 36.51 -1.99 39.33
CA VAL A 19 35.30 -2.71 38.89
C VAL A 19 35.01 -2.41 37.43
N ASN A 20 34.93 -1.12 37.04
CA ASN A 20 34.65 -0.75 35.64
C ASN A 20 35.71 -1.32 34.69
N SER A 21 36.99 -1.16 35.01
CA SER A 21 38.10 -1.78 34.26
C SER A 21 38.06 -3.30 34.30
N GLY A 22 37.83 -3.90 35.47
CA GLY A 22 37.78 -5.36 35.61
C GLY A 22 36.70 -6.00 34.73
N LEU A 23 35.51 -5.38 34.67
CA LEU A 23 34.41 -5.85 33.83
C LEU A 23 34.72 -5.68 32.34
N MET A 24 35.23 -4.51 31.92
CA MET A 24 35.53 -4.22 30.52
C MET A 24 36.63 -5.13 29.93
N TYR A 25 37.68 -5.42 30.72
CA TYR A 25 38.78 -6.29 30.30
C TYR A 25 38.49 -7.79 30.47
N SER A 26 37.28 -8.13 30.91
CA SER A 26 36.81 -9.50 31.01
C SER A 26 35.83 -9.84 29.87
N GLY A 27 35.84 -11.09 29.42
CA GLY A 27 34.89 -11.58 28.42
C GLY A 27 35.49 -11.82 27.03
N PRO A 28 34.64 -12.12 26.03
CA PRO A 28 35.06 -12.61 24.72
C PRO A 28 35.44 -11.52 23.70
N GLY A 29 35.34 -10.23 24.07
CA GLY A 29 35.60 -9.10 23.17
C GLY A 29 34.51 -8.88 22.11
N ALA A 30 34.83 -8.09 21.07
CA ALA A 30 33.91 -7.76 19.98
C ALA A 30 33.63 -8.90 18.99
N GLY A 31 34.43 -9.97 19.01
CA GLY A 31 34.39 -11.07 18.03
C GLY A 31 33.00 -11.67 17.79
N PRO A 32 32.24 -12.05 18.84
CA PRO A 32 30.88 -12.59 18.66
C PRO A 32 29.92 -11.61 17.97
N MET A 33 30.02 -10.30 18.26
CA MET A 33 29.17 -9.29 17.65
C MET A 33 29.54 -9.05 16.18
N LEU A 34 30.84 -9.05 15.84
CA LEU A 34 31.32 -8.98 14.47
C LEU A 34 30.88 -10.20 13.64
N ALA A 35 30.88 -11.39 14.24
CA ALA A 35 30.36 -12.59 13.59
C ALA A 35 28.85 -12.50 13.35
N ALA A 36 28.09 -11.96 14.30
CA ALA A 36 26.66 -11.69 14.13
C ALA A 36 26.41 -10.68 13.01
N ALA A 37 27.19 -9.60 12.95
CA ALA A 37 27.10 -8.59 11.89
C ALA A 37 27.32 -9.21 10.50
N ALA A 38 28.37 -10.01 10.33
CA ALA A 38 28.62 -10.74 9.09
C ALA A 38 27.49 -11.73 8.73
N GLY A 39 26.86 -12.35 9.73
CA GLY A 39 25.70 -13.22 9.54
C GLY A 39 24.48 -12.45 9.01
N TRP A 40 24.24 -11.23 9.49
CA TRP A 40 23.18 -10.35 8.99
C TRP A 40 23.44 -9.87 7.56
N ASP A 41 24.69 -9.52 7.22
CA ASP A 41 25.07 -9.18 5.84
C ASP A 41 24.87 -10.36 4.88
N ALA A 42 25.24 -11.57 5.31
CA ALA A 42 25.01 -12.77 4.52
C ALA A 42 23.50 -13.04 4.31
N LEU A 43 22.68 -12.82 5.34
CA LEU A 43 21.22 -12.94 5.22
C LEU A 43 20.64 -11.88 4.27
N ALA A 44 21.11 -10.64 4.34
CA ALA A 44 20.69 -9.59 3.42
C ALA A 44 20.98 -9.99 1.97
N ALA A 45 22.19 -10.45 1.68
CA ALA A 45 22.58 -10.91 0.34
C ALA A 45 21.73 -12.11 -0.14
N LEU A 46 21.40 -13.06 0.75
CA LEU A 46 20.52 -14.17 0.41
C LEU A 46 19.09 -13.71 0.09
N LEU A 47 18.57 -12.72 0.81
CA LEU A 47 17.23 -12.16 0.56
C LEU A 47 17.19 -11.37 -0.76
N GLU A 48 18.22 -10.58 -1.07
CA GLU A 48 18.34 -9.91 -2.38
C GLU A 48 18.44 -10.91 -3.53
N SER A 49 19.28 -11.94 -3.37
CA SER A 49 19.41 -13.01 -4.36
C SER A 49 18.09 -13.75 -4.56
N ALA A 50 17.33 -13.99 -3.48
CA ALA A 50 16.01 -14.58 -3.57
C ALA A 50 15.05 -13.66 -4.32
N ALA A 51 14.98 -12.37 -3.98
CA ALA A 51 14.15 -11.40 -4.68
C ALA A 51 14.47 -11.37 -6.19
N GLY A 52 15.75 -11.33 -6.56
CA GLY A 52 16.22 -11.39 -7.95
C GLY A 52 15.86 -12.70 -8.66
N GLY A 53 15.88 -13.83 -7.95
CA GLY A 53 15.43 -15.12 -8.49
C GLY A 53 13.92 -15.11 -8.78
N TYR A 54 13.11 -14.60 -7.84
CA TYR A 54 11.66 -14.48 -8.04
C TYR A 54 11.32 -13.54 -9.20
N THR A 55 12.00 -12.39 -9.34
CA THR A 55 11.74 -11.49 -10.47
C THR A 55 12.10 -12.11 -11.81
N ALA A 56 13.18 -12.89 -11.88
CA ALA A 56 13.55 -13.62 -13.09
C ALA A 56 12.51 -14.68 -13.49
N GLU A 57 12.00 -15.45 -12.53
CA GLU A 57 10.92 -16.43 -12.76
C GLU A 57 9.62 -15.74 -13.18
N LEU A 58 9.25 -14.62 -12.54
CA LEU A 58 8.08 -13.84 -12.92
C LEU A 58 8.19 -13.26 -14.33
N ALA A 59 9.37 -12.77 -14.72
CA ALA A 59 9.63 -12.31 -16.09
C ALA A 59 9.55 -13.45 -17.11
N SER A 60 9.97 -14.67 -16.75
CA SER A 60 9.80 -15.85 -17.60
C SER A 60 8.31 -16.24 -17.74
N LEU A 61 7.52 -16.08 -16.67
CA LEU A 61 6.10 -16.41 -16.65
C LEU A 61 5.27 -15.50 -17.57
N THR A 62 5.62 -14.22 -17.65
CA THR A 62 4.94 -13.23 -18.52
C THR A 62 5.49 -13.18 -19.95
N GLY A 63 6.56 -13.94 -20.24
CA GLY A 63 7.11 -14.09 -21.59
C GLY A 63 6.24 -14.90 -22.57
N GLN A 64 6.69 -15.04 -23.83
CA GLN A 64 5.86 -15.58 -24.93
C GLN A 64 5.28 -16.98 -24.72
N ALA A 65 5.85 -17.81 -23.84
CA ALA A 65 5.38 -19.18 -23.67
C ALA A 65 4.03 -19.25 -22.93
N TRP A 66 3.85 -18.44 -21.87
CA TRP A 66 2.69 -18.50 -20.96
C TRP A 66 1.97 -17.15 -20.90
N SER A 67 1.91 -16.41 -22.01
CA SER A 67 1.20 -15.13 -22.10
C SER A 67 -0.31 -15.34 -21.98
N GLY A 68 -0.92 -14.85 -20.90
CA GLY A 68 -2.37 -14.85 -20.76
C GLY A 68 -2.86 -14.40 -19.39
N PRO A 69 -4.17 -14.23 -19.22
CA PRO A 69 -4.72 -13.60 -18.02
C PRO A 69 -4.40 -14.33 -16.69
N SER A 70 -4.22 -15.65 -16.73
CA SER A 70 -3.83 -16.44 -15.54
C SER A 70 -2.36 -16.26 -15.12
N SER A 71 -1.43 -16.07 -16.06
CA SER A 71 -0.03 -15.77 -15.69
C SER A 71 0.09 -14.38 -15.08
N LEU A 72 -0.70 -13.42 -15.56
CA LEU A 72 -0.77 -12.08 -14.97
C LEU A 72 -1.29 -12.06 -13.54
N LEU A 73 -2.37 -12.79 -13.27
CA LEU A 73 -2.91 -12.91 -11.91
C LEU A 73 -1.95 -13.64 -10.97
N MET A 74 -1.10 -14.53 -11.48
CA MET A 74 -0.04 -15.16 -10.71
C MET A 74 1.11 -14.18 -10.42
N THR A 75 1.54 -13.40 -11.41
CA THR A 75 2.57 -12.37 -11.25
C THR A 75 2.12 -11.30 -10.25
N ALA A 76 0.91 -10.76 -10.40
CA ALA A 76 0.34 -9.79 -9.48
C ALA A 76 0.21 -10.34 -8.05
N ALA A 77 0.02 -11.65 -7.90
CA ALA A 77 -0.04 -12.31 -6.60
C ALA A 77 1.33 -12.48 -5.92
N ALA A 78 2.38 -12.71 -6.72
CA ALA A 78 3.74 -12.90 -6.20
C ALA A 78 4.46 -11.58 -5.93
N THR A 79 4.12 -10.50 -6.63
CA THR A 79 4.79 -9.20 -6.49
C THR A 79 4.94 -8.72 -5.04
N PRO A 80 3.89 -8.68 -4.19
CA PRO A 80 4.03 -8.15 -2.84
C PRO A 80 5.08 -8.91 -2.02
N TYR A 81 5.26 -10.19 -2.30
CA TYR A 81 6.27 -11.02 -1.65
C TYR A 81 7.70 -10.68 -2.11
N VAL A 82 7.89 -10.35 -3.39
CA VAL A 82 9.18 -9.87 -3.91
C VAL A 82 9.57 -8.53 -3.29
N GLN A 83 8.59 -7.63 -3.13
CA GLN A 83 8.81 -6.35 -2.46
C GLN A 83 9.12 -6.53 -0.97
N TRP A 84 8.43 -7.46 -0.30
CA TRP A 84 8.73 -7.85 1.06
C TRP A 84 10.15 -8.42 1.20
N LEU A 85 10.59 -9.31 0.30
CA LEU A 85 11.97 -9.84 0.30
C LEU A 85 13.01 -8.72 0.19
N SER A 86 12.80 -7.77 -0.73
CA SER A 86 13.70 -6.62 -0.92
C SER A 86 13.75 -5.72 0.31
N THR A 87 12.60 -5.47 0.94
CA THR A 87 12.51 -4.69 2.18
C THR A 87 13.17 -5.40 3.35
N ALA A 88 12.96 -6.73 3.47
CA ALA A 88 13.59 -7.55 4.49
C ALA A 88 15.10 -7.60 4.32
N ALA A 89 15.61 -7.63 3.08
CA ALA A 89 17.04 -7.54 2.80
C ALA A 89 17.65 -6.23 3.32
N ALA A 90 17.02 -5.09 3.02
CA ALA A 90 17.46 -3.80 3.50
C ALA A 90 17.46 -3.70 5.04
N ARG A 91 16.44 -4.26 5.71
CA ARG A 91 16.37 -4.33 7.18
C ARG A 91 17.44 -5.25 7.78
N ALA A 92 17.75 -6.36 7.13
CA ALA A 92 18.84 -7.25 7.53
C ALA A 92 20.20 -6.53 7.44
N ALA A 93 20.47 -5.82 6.35
CA ALA A 93 21.70 -5.03 6.18
C ALA A 93 21.83 -3.93 7.25
N GLN A 94 20.72 -3.22 7.56
CA GLN A 94 20.71 -2.24 8.65
C GLN A 94 21.00 -2.88 10.01
N THR A 95 20.48 -4.07 10.27
CA THR A 95 20.75 -4.81 11.51
C THR A 95 22.23 -5.20 11.61
N GLY A 96 22.85 -5.60 10.49
CA GLY A 96 24.30 -5.83 10.40
C GLY A 96 25.12 -4.58 10.74
N ALA A 97 24.75 -3.43 10.16
CA ALA A 97 25.39 -2.14 10.46
C ALA A 97 25.30 -1.76 11.94
N GLN A 98 24.14 -2.00 12.57
CA GLN A 98 23.94 -1.76 14.00
C GLN A 98 24.80 -2.67 14.88
N ALA A 99 24.96 -3.95 14.50
CA ALA A 99 25.87 -4.86 15.19
C ALA A 99 27.35 -4.42 15.06
N TYR A 100 27.78 -3.93 13.89
CA TYR A 100 29.10 -3.32 13.72
C TYR A 100 29.28 -2.07 14.61
N ALA A 101 28.25 -1.22 14.71
CA ALA A 101 28.28 -0.04 15.57
C ALA A 101 28.42 -0.42 17.06
N ALA A 102 27.70 -1.44 17.52
CA ALA A 102 27.84 -1.96 18.88
C ALA A 102 29.24 -2.53 19.16
N ALA A 103 29.81 -3.27 18.19
CA ALA A 103 31.19 -3.75 18.29
C ALA A 103 32.21 -2.60 18.37
N ALA A 104 32.04 -1.56 17.54
CA ALA A 104 32.89 -0.38 17.56
C ALA A 104 32.77 0.41 18.88
N ALA A 105 31.56 0.49 19.45
CA ALA A 105 31.34 1.09 20.75
C ALA A 105 32.11 0.35 21.87
N TYR A 106 32.08 -0.98 21.85
CA TYR A 106 32.87 -1.79 22.79
C TYR A 106 34.38 -1.52 22.64
N GLU A 107 34.92 -1.55 21.43
CA GLU A 107 36.35 -1.31 21.19
C GLU A 107 36.78 0.11 21.60
N ALA A 108 35.94 1.11 21.35
CA ALA A 108 36.20 2.49 21.78
C ALA A 108 36.21 2.62 23.31
N ALA A 109 35.26 1.95 23.98
CA ALA A 109 35.19 1.92 25.43
C ALA A 109 36.39 1.18 26.04
N PHE A 110 36.71 -0.01 25.51
CA PHE A 110 37.87 -0.80 25.90
C PHE A 110 39.18 0.00 25.78
N ALA A 111 39.36 0.73 24.67
CA ALA A 111 40.54 1.56 24.44
C ALA A 111 40.63 2.77 25.39
N MET A 112 39.50 3.30 25.84
CA MET A 112 39.45 4.43 26.78
C MET A 112 39.59 4.00 28.24
N THR A 113 39.08 2.81 28.58
CA THR A 113 39.11 2.28 29.96
C THR A 113 40.54 1.98 30.42
N VAL A 114 40.83 2.36 31.66
CA VAL A 114 42.15 2.24 32.25
C VAL A 114 42.54 0.76 32.38
N PRO A 115 43.77 0.34 32.01
CA PRO A 115 44.17 -1.05 32.21
C PRO A 115 44.24 -1.40 33.71
N PRO A 116 43.68 -2.56 34.16
CA PRO A 116 43.70 -2.97 35.57
C PRO A 116 45.10 -2.94 36.24
N PRO A 117 46.21 -3.32 35.57
CA PRO A 117 47.54 -3.21 36.16
C PRO A 117 47.96 -1.78 36.53
N VAL A 118 47.50 -0.76 35.79
CA VAL A 118 47.82 0.65 36.05
C VAL A 118 47.15 1.10 37.36
N ILE A 119 45.91 0.69 37.59
CA ILE A 119 45.17 0.98 38.82
C ILE A 119 45.88 0.30 40.00
N ALA A 120 46.24 -0.98 39.86
CA ALA A 120 46.95 -1.73 40.91
C ALA A 120 48.29 -1.09 41.30
N VAL A 121 49.06 -0.57 40.33
CA VAL A 121 50.32 0.15 40.59
C VAL A 121 50.08 1.41 41.43
N ASN A 122 49.05 2.21 41.10
CA ASN A 122 48.69 3.38 41.90
C ASN A 122 48.33 3.00 43.35
N ARG A 123 47.53 1.95 43.55
CA ARG A 123 47.15 1.46 44.89
C ARG A 123 48.37 0.97 45.68
N ALA A 124 49.30 0.25 45.04
CA ALA A 124 50.53 -0.21 45.69
C ALA A 124 51.45 0.97 46.08
N GLN A 125 51.57 1.98 45.21
CA GLN A 125 52.33 3.19 45.50
C GLN A 125 51.73 3.97 46.68
N LEU A 126 50.41 4.11 46.74
CA LEU A 126 49.72 4.75 47.87
C LEU A 126 50.07 4.08 49.20
N LEU A 127 49.99 2.74 49.26
CA LEU A 127 50.32 1.97 50.46
C LEU A 127 51.80 2.15 50.87
N ALA A 128 52.73 2.18 49.91
CA ALA A 128 54.15 2.40 50.18
C ALA A 128 54.43 3.82 50.73
N LEU A 129 53.78 4.84 50.17
CA LEU A 129 53.91 6.23 50.62
C LEU A 129 53.35 6.41 52.04
N ILE A 130 52.21 5.78 52.36
CA ILE A 130 51.63 5.77 53.70
C ILE A 130 52.56 5.08 54.70
N ALA A 131 53.07 3.89 54.35
CA ALA A 131 53.96 3.12 55.21
C ALA A 131 55.27 3.86 55.55
N THR A 132 55.71 4.78 54.70
CA THR A 132 56.94 5.57 54.88
C THR A 132 56.70 6.99 55.40
N ASN A 133 55.45 7.38 55.69
CA ASN A 133 55.08 8.76 56.07
C ASN A 133 55.30 9.07 57.57
N PHE A 134 56.39 8.60 58.18
CA PHE A 134 56.63 8.74 59.64
C PHE A 134 56.67 10.19 60.13
N PHE A 135 57.18 11.11 59.28
CA PHE A 135 57.32 12.53 59.61
C PHE A 135 56.35 13.44 58.83
N GLY A 136 55.36 12.87 58.14
CA GLY A 136 54.39 13.64 57.34
C GLY A 136 54.94 14.20 56.02
N GLN A 137 56.21 13.96 55.67
CA GLN A 137 56.84 14.51 54.47
C GLN A 137 56.24 13.98 53.15
N ASN A 138 55.68 12.76 53.16
CA ASN A 138 55.07 12.16 51.97
C ASN A 138 53.62 12.59 51.75
N THR A 139 53.04 13.42 52.63
CA THR A 139 51.63 13.85 52.52
C THR A 139 51.29 14.47 51.16
N PRO A 140 52.11 15.35 50.55
CA PRO A 140 51.83 15.86 49.21
C PRO A 140 51.84 14.76 48.12
N ALA A 141 52.71 13.76 48.24
CA ALA A 141 52.80 12.64 47.29
C ALA A 141 51.62 11.66 47.43
N ILE A 142 51.11 11.45 48.65
CA ILE A 142 49.88 10.71 48.92
C ILE A 142 48.71 11.39 48.23
N ALA A 143 48.53 12.70 48.45
CA ALA A 143 47.46 13.47 47.84
C ALA A 143 47.54 13.44 46.29
N ALA A 144 48.74 13.53 45.72
CA ALA A 144 48.92 13.40 44.27
C ALA A 144 48.55 11.99 43.75
N THR A 145 48.89 10.94 44.50
CA THR A 145 48.54 9.55 44.14
C THR A 145 47.04 9.30 44.22
N GLU A 146 46.35 9.84 45.23
CA GLU A 146 44.90 9.79 45.34
C GLU A 146 44.21 10.59 44.23
N ALA A 147 44.75 11.75 43.83
CA ALA A 147 44.23 12.53 42.72
C ALA A 147 44.34 11.77 41.38
N GLN A 148 45.45 11.06 41.14
CA GLN A 148 45.59 10.17 39.97
C GLN A 148 44.56 9.03 39.99
N TYR A 149 44.27 8.47 41.17
CA TYR A 149 43.22 7.47 41.31
C TYR A 149 41.83 8.01 40.95
N LEU A 150 41.50 9.21 41.42
CA LEU A 150 40.24 9.88 41.05
C LEU A 150 40.16 10.18 39.54
N GLN A 151 41.27 10.51 38.88
CA GLN A 151 41.31 10.67 37.43
C GLN A 151 40.98 9.36 36.70
N MET A 152 41.57 8.23 37.15
CA MET A 152 41.24 6.91 36.59
C MET A 152 39.77 6.55 36.81
N TRP A 153 39.21 6.87 37.98
CA TRP A 153 37.79 6.67 38.26
C TRP A 153 36.91 7.46 37.27
N ILE A 154 37.17 8.76 37.10
CA ILE A 154 36.41 9.62 36.19
C ILE A 154 36.53 9.13 34.74
N GLN A 155 37.72 8.73 34.31
CA GLN A 155 37.97 8.22 32.96
C GLN A 155 37.18 6.94 32.68
N ASP A 156 37.20 5.99 33.60
CA ASP A 156 36.44 4.74 33.47
C ASP A 156 34.93 4.97 33.44
N ALA A 157 34.41 5.84 34.31
CA ALA A 157 33.01 6.22 34.30
C ALA A 157 32.63 6.88 32.97
N THR A 158 33.48 7.79 32.46
CA THR A 158 33.27 8.46 31.17
C THR A 158 33.26 7.46 30.01
N ALA A 159 34.17 6.47 30.02
CA ALA A 159 34.21 5.41 29.03
C ALA A 159 32.90 4.59 29.05
N MET A 160 32.40 4.22 30.22
CA MET A 160 31.17 3.43 30.34
C MET A 160 29.91 4.21 29.96
N TYR A 161 29.81 5.51 30.29
CA TYR A 161 28.68 6.33 29.82
C TYR A 161 28.70 6.51 28.31
N GLY A 162 29.88 6.74 27.71
CA GLY A 162 30.03 6.79 26.26
C GLY A 162 29.63 5.48 25.59
N TYR A 163 30.03 4.35 26.19
CA TYR A 163 29.62 3.02 25.75
C TYR A 163 28.11 2.81 25.83
N ALA A 164 27.48 3.17 26.96
CA ALA A 164 26.04 3.03 27.16
C ALA A 164 25.24 3.84 26.13
N ALA A 165 25.59 5.10 25.92
CA ALA A 165 24.93 5.97 24.94
C ALA A 165 25.08 5.46 23.50
N ALA A 166 26.28 4.96 23.15
CA ALA A 166 26.51 4.37 21.83
C ALA A 166 25.72 3.06 21.64
N CYS A 167 25.67 2.21 22.67
CA CYS A 167 24.88 0.97 22.67
C CYS A 167 23.36 1.21 22.63
N GLU A 168 22.86 2.26 23.27
CA GLU A 168 21.45 2.66 23.17
C GLU A 168 21.06 2.93 21.71
N THR A 169 21.90 3.69 21.00
CA THR A 169 21.69 3.96 19.57
C THR A 169 21.83 2.70 18.73
N ALA A 170 22.87 1.89 18.98
CA ALA A 170 23.15 0.67 18.22
C ALA A 170 22.10 -0.43 18.44
N SER A 171 21.43 -0.46 19.59
CA SER A 171 20.41 -1.47 19.91
C SER A 171 19.01 -1.12 19.39
N THR A 172 18.84 0.04 18.74
CA THR A 172 17.57 0.44 18.13
C THR A 172 17.37 -0.30 16.80
N LEU A 173 16.66 -1.43 16.87
CA LEU A 173 16.35 -2.28 15.72
C LEU A 173 14.91 -2.08 15.23
N THR A 174 14.73 -2.08 13.91
CA THR A 174 13.39 -2.04 13.30
C THR A 174 12.85 -3.47 13.22
N PRO A 175 11.62 -3.76 13.70
CA PRO A 175 11.01 -5.09 13.57
C PRO A 175 10.90 -5.54 12.11
N PHE A 176 10.82 -6.85 11.87
CA PHE A 176 10.50 -7.40 10.55
C PHE A 176 8.99 -7.56 10.41
N ASP A 177 8.44 -7.19 9.26
CA ASP A 177 7.03 -7.44 8.94
C ASP A 177 6.84 -8.88 8.46
N GLU A 178 5.66 -9.46 8.68
CA GLU A 178 5.33 -10.78 8.15
C GLU A 178 5.20 -10.75 6.62
N PRO A 179 5.56 -11.85 5.93
CA PRO A 179 5.40 -11.92 4.48
C PRO A 179 3.92 -11.82 4.08
N PRO A 180 3.58 -11.06 3.03
CA PRO A 180 2.21 -10.93 2.57
C PRO A 180 1.69 -12.26 2.01
N ARG A 181 0.38 -12.47 2.11
CA ARG A 181 -0.27 -13.65 1.53
C ARG A 181 -0.34 -13.52 0.01
N THR A 182 0.32 -14.42 -0.70
CA THR A 182 0.33 -14.46 -2.17
C THR A 182 -0.73 -15.41 -2.75
N THR A 183 -1.29 -16.31 -1.96
CA THR A 183 -2.25 -17.32 -2.46
C THR A 183 -3.61 -17.17 -1.79
N ASN A 184 -4.67 -17.25 -2.60
CA ASN A 184 -6.05 -17.27 -2.13
C ASN A 184 -6.50 -18.72 -1.84
N PRO A 185 -6.80 -19.07 -0.57
CA PRO A 185 -7.30 -20.41 -0.23
C PRO A 185 -8.66 -20.75 -0.87
N ALA A 186 -9.47 -19.74 -1.22
CA ALA A 186 -10.76 -19.92 -1.89
C ALA A 186 -10.64 -20.12 -3.41
N GLY A 187 -9.44 -19.95 -3.99
CA GLY A 187 -9.22 -20.02 -5.44
C GLY A 187 -9.54 -21.38 -6.05
N GLN A 188 -9.28 -22.48 -5.32
CA GLN A 188 -9.57 -23.85 -5.78
C GLN A 188 -11.09 -24.11 -5.87
N GLY A 189 -11.86 -23.66 -4.86
CA GLY A 189 -13.32 -23.78 -4.86
C GLY A 189 -13.96 -22.93 -5.96
N ALA A 190 -13.40 -21.74 -6.19
CA ALA A 190 -13.83 -20.86 -7.28
C ALA A 190 -13.49 -21.42 -8.67
N GLN A 191 -12.34 -22.08 -8.86
CA GLN A 191 -12.01 -22.81 -10.09
C GLN A 191 -13.04 -23.91 -10.37
N VAL A 192 -13.37 -24.75 -9.39
CA VAL A 192 -14.40 -25.79 -9.55
C VAL A 192 -15.76 -25.18 -9.92
N GLN A 193 -16.11 -24.04 -9.33
CA GLN A 193 -17.33 -23.30 -9.67
C GLN A 193 -17.29 -22.70 -11.09
N THR A 194 -16.13 -22.19 -11.55
CA THR A 194 -15.97 -21.70 -12.94
C THR A 194 -16.19 -22.80 -13.96
N LEU A 195 -15.63 -23.99 -13.75
CA LEU A 195 -15.83 -25.13 -14.64
C LEU A 195 -17.29 -25.60 -14.64
N ALA A 196 -17.95 -25.61 -13.46
CA ALA A 196 -19.36 -25.96 -13.35
C ALA A 196 -20.29 -24.92 -13.99
N ALA A 197 -19.99 -23.63 -13.85
CA ALA A 197 -20.74 -22.53 -14.46
C ALA A 197 -20.58 -22.49 -15.98
N GLN A 198 -19.39 -22.78 -16.51
CA GLN A 198 -19.15 -22.91 -17.96
C GLN A 198 -19.91 -24.10 -18.57
N ALA A 199 -19.98 -25.23 -17.85
CA ALA A 199 -20.79 -26.39 -18.27
C ALA A 199 -22.30 -26.08 -18.25
N THR A 200 -22.76 -25.29 -17.28
CA THR A 200 -24.18 -24.93 -17.12
C THR A 200 -24.63 -23.83 -18.08
N GLY A 201 -23.77 -22.81 -18.31
CA GLY A 201 -24.04 -21.71 -19.24
C GLY A 201 -24.18 -22.15 -20.70
N ASN A 202 -23.54 -23.27 -21.09
CA ASN A 202 -23.77 -23.90 -22.40
C ASN A 202 -25.16 -24.52 -22.53
N VAL A 203 -25.76 -25.00 -21.43
CA VAL A 203 -27.11 -25.57 -21.40
C VAL A 203 -28.19 -24.47 -21.36
N THR A 204 -27.96 -23.37 -20.62
CA THR A 204 -28.93 -22.28 -20.47
C THR A 204 -29.08 -21.42 -21.74
N ARG A 205 -28.00 -21.24 -22.54
CA ARG A 205 -28.09 -20.55 -23.84
C ARG A 205 -28.93 -21.31 -24.87
N GLN A 206 -29.17 -22.60 -24.67
CA GLN A 206 -30.01 -23.42 -25.54
C GLN A 206 -31.50 -23.36 -25.15
N LEU A 207 -31.87 -22.77 -24.01
CA LEU A 207 -33.24 -22.79 -23.46
C LEU A 207 -33.89 -21.41 -23.25
N ALA A 208 -33.21 -20.29 -23.47
CA ALA A 208 -33.77 -18.97 -23.22
C ALA A 208 -34.48 -18.36 -24.45
N SER A 209 -35.81 -18.53 -24.53
CA SER A 209 -36.70 -17.64 -25.28
C SER A 209 -36.87 -16.29 -24.54
N PRO A 210 -37.09 -15.16 -25.23
CA PRO A 210 -37.09 -13.84 -24.60
C PRO A 210 -38.48 -13.52 -24.04
N ASN A 211 -38.72 -13.73 -22.74
CA ASN A 211 -39.82 -13.07 -22.05
C ASN A 211 -39.65 -13.13 -20.52
N ALA A 212 -39.16 -12.06 -19.91
CA ALA A 212 -39.44 -11.77 -18.50
C ALA A 212 -39.35 -10.26 -18.26
N ALA A 213 -40.52 -9.68 -18.03
CA ALA A 213 -40.73 -8.30 -17.68
C ALA A 213 -40.34 -8.02 -16.22
N MET A 214 -39.70 -6.87 -16.02
CA MET A 214 -39.87 -5.90 -14.93
C MET A 214 -40.26 -6.46 -13.54
N HIS A 215 -39.25 -6.72 -12.70
CA HIS A 215 -39.39 -6.69 -11.24
C HIS A 215 -38.40 -5.67 -10.65
N THR A 216 -38.97 -4.62 -10.06
CA THR A 216 -38.28 -3.55 -9.34
C THR A 216 -37.87 -4.03 -7.95
N ALA A 217 -36.59 -4.33 -7.78
CA ALA A 217 -35.87 -4.29 -6.52
C ALA A 217 -34.44 -3.82 -6.83
N ASN A 218 -33.80 -3.07 -5.93
CA ASN A 218 -32.35 -2.88 -5.94
C ASN A 218 -31.70 -4.26 -5.74
N ALA A 219 -31.63 -5.04 -6.81
CA ALA A 219 -31.12 -6.38 -6.79
C ALA A 219 -29.60 -6.29 -6.82
N VAL A 220 -28.97 -6.63 -5.70
CA VAL A 220 -27.56 -7.00 -5.70
C VAL A 220 -27.48 -8.38 -6.34
N THR A 221 -26.95 -8.45 -7.56
CA THR A 221 -26.78 -9.71 -8.28
C THR A 221 -25.36 -10.24 -8.04
N PRO A 222 -25.21 -11.38 -7.34
CA PRO A 222 -23.91 -12.04 -7.28
C PRO A 222 -23.54 -12.56 -8.69
N VAL A 223 -22.29 -12.37 -9.09
CA VAL A 223 -21.72 -12.91 -10.33
C VAL A 223 -20.93 -14.15 -9.95
N ALA A 224 -21.36 -15.32 -10.42
CA ALA A 224 -20.68 -16.56 -10.08
C ALA A 224 -19.28 -16.61 -10.73
N PRO A 225 -18.29 -17.28 -10.11
CA PRO A 225 -17.02 -17.55 -10.77
C PRO A 225 -17.23 -18.24 -12.14
N GLY A 226 -16.52 -17.78 -13.17
CA GLY A 226 -16.63 -18.22 -14.56
C GLY A 226 -17.75 -17.55 -15.35
N GLU A 227 -18.62 -16.81 -14.70
CA GLU A 227 -19.72 -16.09 -15.33
C GLU A 227 -19.24 -14.75 -15.90
N THR A 228 -19.75 -14.41 -17.09
CA THR A 228 -19.56 -13.10 -17.72
C THR A 228 -20.89 -12.37 -17.72
N VAL A 229 -20.91 -11.18 -17.13
CA VAL A 229 -22.11 -10.36 -16.98
C VAL A 229 -21.86 -8.98 -17.56
N THR A 230 -22.88 -8.42 -18.19
CA THR A 230 -22.87 -7.02 -18.63
C THR A 230 -23.49 -6.16 -17.53
N ALA A 231 -22.70 -5.27 -16.97
CA ALA A 231 -23.13 -4.31 -15.96
C ALA A 231 -23.58 -3.00 -16.65
N PRO A 232 -24.79 -2.50 -16.35
CA PRO A 232 -25.27 -1.21 -16.85
C PRO A 232 -24.39 -0.03 -16.41
N PRO A 233 -24.38 1.09 -17.16
CA PRO A 233 -23.71 2.31 -16.76
C PRO A 233 -24.08 2.76 -15.34
N GLY A 234 -23.09 3.21 -14.57
CA GLY A 234 -23.27 3.70 -13.20
C GLY A 234 -23.52 2.61 -12.14
N SER A 235 -23.58 1.33 -12.52
CA SER A 235 -23.68 0.24 -11.55
C SER A 235 -22.46 0.20 -10.64
N THR A 236 -22.66 -0.23 -9.40
CA THR A 236 -21.58 -0.47 -8.44
C THR A 236 -21.24 -1.94 -8.42
N ILE A 237 -19.97 -2.27 -8.61
CA ILE A 237 -19.44 -3.62 -8.51
C ILE A 237 -18.67 -3.73 -7.20
N THR A 238 -19.06 -4.67 -6.35
CA THR A 238 -18.31 -5.03 -5.15
C THR A 238 -17.40 -6.20 -5.47
N ILE A 239 -16.12 -6.03 -5.21
CA ILE A 239 -15.06 -7.02 -5.39
C ILE A 239 -14.61 -7.46 -3.99
N GLY A 240 -14.95 -8.70 -3.62
CA GLY A 240 -14.64 -9.22 -2.29
C GLY A 240 -13.14 -9.42 -2.06
N ALA A 241 -12.79 -9.85 -0.85
CA ALA A 241 -11.40 -10.17 -0.51
C ALA A 241 -10.94 -11.44 -1.24
N ASN A 242 -9.72 -11.39 -1.78
CA ASN A 242 -9.14 -12.50 -2.52
C ASN A 242 -9.93 -12.83 -3.79
N THR A 243 -10.24 -11.83 -4.60
CA THR A 243 -11.06 -11.95 -5.81
C THR A 243 -10.26 -11.54 -7.03
N GLY A 244 -10.49 -12.25 -8.15
CA GLY A 244 -9.93 -11.95 -9.45
C GLY A 244 -11.04 -11.76 -10.47
N MET A 245 -10.98 -10.66 -11.23
CA MET A 245 -12.00 -10.29 -12.20
C MET A 245 -11.35 -9.76 -13.48
N TYR A 246 -11.90 -10.12 -14.64
CA TYR A 246 -11.56 -9.48 -15.91
C TYR A 246 -12.58 -8.41 -16.28
N LEU A 247 -12.07 -7.34 -16.87
CA LEU A 247 -12.87 -6.36 -17.58
C LEU A 247 -12.64 -6.60 -19.08
N ASN A 248 -13.66 -7.15 -19.75
CA ASN A 248 -13.60 -7.51 -21.16
C ASN A 248 -13.88 -6.32 -22.08
N SER A 249 -14.69 -5.37 -21.62
CA SER A 249 -15.02 -4.15 -22.36
C SER A 249 -15.59 -3.08 -21.44
N GLY A 250 -15.52 -1.82 -21.89
CA GLY A 250 -16.04 -0.66 -21.15
C GLY A 250 -14.97 -0.02 -20.28
N SER A 251 -15.40 0.61 -19.19
CA SER A 251 -14.48 1.17 -18.21
C SER A 251 -14.99 1.00 -16.78
N LEU A 252 -14.04 0.84 -15.85
CA LEU A 252 -14.32 0.77 -14.41
C LEU A 252 -13.48 1.81 -13.67
N SER A 253 -14.10 2.58 -12.78
CA SER A 253 -13.38 3.40 -11.80
C SER A 253 -13.33 2.66 -10.47
N ILE A 254 -12.14 2.23 -10.06
CA ILE A 254 -11.92 1.34 -8.92
C ILE A 254 -11.42 2.13 -7.72
N THR A 255 -12.01 1.85 -6.56
CA THR A 255 -11.65 2.37 -5.25
C THR A 255 -11.43 1.20 -4.29
N GLY A 256 -10.31 1.18 -3.59
CA GLY A 256 -9.99 0.14 -2.60
C GLY A 256 -8.49 -0.02 -2.46
N SER A 257 -7.95 0.26 -1.27
CA SER A 257 -6.52 0.13 -1.02
C SER A 257 -6.06 -1.33 -1.08
N GLY A 258 -4.88 -1.55 -1.63
CA GLY A 258 -4.33 -2.90 -1.86
C GLY A 258 -4.93 -3.62 -3.08
N THR A 259 -5.66 -2.92 -3.96
CA THR A 259 -6.19 -3.51 -5.19
C THR A 259 -5.15 -3.45 -6.30
N ASN A 260 -4.81 -4.61 -6.86
CA ASN A 260 -3.93 -4.70 -8.02
C ASN A 260 -4.73 -4.48 -9.30
N LEU A 261 -4.20 -3.62 -10.16
CA LEU A 261 -4.75 -3.25 -11.46
C LEU A 261 -3.75 -3.66 -12.53
N ILE A 262 -4.20 -4.50 -13.46
CA ILE A 262 -3.35 -5.05 -14.52
C ILE A 262 -3.99 -4.73 -15.87
N THR A 263 -3.22 -4.17 -16.80
CA THR A 263 -3.71 -3.84 -18.15
C THR A 263 -2.59 -3.83 -19.18
N PHE A 264 -2.87 -4.33 -20.39
CA PHE A 264 -2.01 -4.08 -21.58
C PHE A 264 -2.27 -2.72 -22.22
N GLY A 265 -3.29 -2.01 -21.76
CA GLY A 265 -3.61 -0.65 -22.14
C GLY A 265 -3.12 0.34 -21.10
N SER A 266 -3.95 1.35 -20.81
CA SER A 266 -3.60 2.41 -19.85
C SER A 266 -4.33 2.26 -18.52
N VAL A 267 -3.69 2.72 -17.43
CA VAL A 267 -4.33 2.98 -16.14
C VAL A 267 -4.40 4.48 -15.93
N ILE A 268 -5.59 4.99 -15.66
CA ILE A 268 -5.80 6.42 -15.37
C ILE A 268 -5.93 6.58 -13.86
N VAL A 269 -4.90 7.07 -13.18
CA VAL A 269 -4.93 7.37 -11.76
C VAL A 269 -5.64 8.70 -11.56
N ASN A 270 -6.77 8.69 -10.83
CA ASN A 270 -7.61 9.88 -10.69
C ASN A 270 -6.93 10.91 -9.75
N PRO A 271 -7.23 12.22 -9.88
CA PRO A 271 -6.62 13.27 -9.07
C PRO A 271 -6.67 12.97 -7.56
N GLY A 272 -5.57 13.23 -6.86
CA GLY A 272 -5.43 12.98 -5.42
C GLY A 272 -5.31 11.49 -5.03
N SER A 273 -5.18 10.58 -6.00
CA SER A 273 -5.00 9.15 -5.75
C SER A 273 -3.53 8.76 -5.79
N THR A 274 -3.16 7.76 -4.99
CA THR A 274 -1.79 7.24 -4.91
C THR A 274 -1.80 5.79 -5.34
N ILE A 275 -0.85 5.43 -6.19
CA ILE A 275 -0.57 4.05 -6.58
C ILE A 275 0.86 3.69 -6.21
N HIS A 276 1.11 2.40 -6.04
CA HIS A 276 2.44 1.82 -5.97
C HIS A 276 2.70 1.09 -7.29
N THR A 277 3.77 1.45 -7.98
CA THR A 277 4.17 0.78 -9.21
C THR A 277 4.85 -0.54 -8.90
N ILE A 278 4.51 -1.57 -9.65
CA ILE A 278 5.07 -2.91 -9.44
C ILE A 278 6.17 -3.19 -10.46
N ILE A 279 5.92 -2.84 -11.71
CA ILE A 279 6.86 -2.92 -12.82
C ILE A 279 7.04 -1.53 -13.43
N ASP A 280 8.05 -1.40 -14.27
CA ASP A 280 8.29 -0.18 -15.04
C ASP A 280 7.11 0.12 -15.98
N CYS A 281 6.62 1.35 -15.92
CA CYS A 281 5.60 1.88 -16.83
C CYS A 281 6.00 3.26 -17.35
N SER A 282 5.15 3.89 -18.16
CA SER A 282 5.45 5.20 -18.74
C SER A 282 4.29 6.17 -18.52
N GLU A 283 4.60 7.38 -18.07
CA GLU A 283 3.69 8.53 -18.08
C GLU A 283 4.14 9.52 -19.15
N GLY A 284 3.32 9.77 -20.17
CA GLY A 284 3.64 10.77 -21.20
C GLY A 284 4.97 10.54 -21.94
N GLY A 285 5.47 9.29 -21.96
CA GLY A 285 6.77 8.92 -22.54
C GLY A 285 7.94 8.96 -21.57
N VAL A 286 7.73 9.33 -20.31
CA VAL A 286 8.73 9.31 -19.24
C VAL A 286 8.63 8.00 -18.47
N LEU A 287 9.78 7.33 -18.27
CA LEU A 287 9.87 6.10 -17.50
C LEU A 287 9.49 6.36 -16.03
N VAL A 288 8.55 5.57 -15.53
CA VAL A 288 8.22 5.44 -14.12
C VAL A 288 8.76 4.08 -13.67
N PRO A 289 9.82 4.03 -12.86
CA PRO A 289 10.40 2.77 -12.40
C PRO A 289 9.43 1.96 -11.55
N GLY A 290 9.50 0.64 -11.58
CA GLY A 290 8.81 -0.22 -10.63
C GLY A 290 9.32 -0.02 -9.19
N GLY A 291 8.43 -0.21 -8.22
CA GLY A 291 8.73 -0.12 -6.79
C GLY A 291 8.60 1.29 -6.18
N VAL A 292 8.02 2.25 -6.91
CA VAL A 292 7.82 3.62 -6.39
C VAL A 292 6.35 3.96 -6.21
N ASP A 293 6.06 4.76 -5.18
CA ASP A 293 4.75 5.38 -4.99
C ASP A 293 4.61 6.62 -5.87
N VAL A 294 3.50 6.70 -6.61
CA VAL A 294 3.18 7.83 -7.48
C VAL A 294 1.82 8.37 -7.09
N THR A 295 1.76 9.69 -6.83
CA THR A 295 0.52 10.38 -6.47
C THR A 295 0.11 11.32 -7.59
N ALA A 296 -1.12 11.14 -8.09
CA ALA A 296 -1.72 12.06 -9.03
C ALA A 296 -2.03 13.39 -8.33
N GLY A 297 -1.57 14.50 -8.90
CA GLY A 297 -1.84 15.85 -8.40
C GLY A 297 -3.28 16.29 -8.68
N SER A 298 -3.45 17.54 -9.11
CA SER A 298 -4.75 18.08 -9.52
C SER A 298 -5.25 17.55 -10.86
N SER A 299 -4.36 16.97 -11.67
CA SER A 299 -4.67 16.33 -12.96
C SER A 299 -4.50 14.81 -12.86
N PRO A 300 -5.29 14.02 -13.62
CA PRO A 300 -5.13 12.58 -13.63
C PRO A 300 -3.78 12.19 -14.27
N LEU A 301 -3.19 11.13 -13.73
CA LEU A 301 -1.98 10.50 -14.23
C LEU A 301 -2.37 9.36 -15.16
N VAL A 302 -1.84 9.33 -16.39
CA VAL A 302 -2.12 8.25 -17.35
C VAL A 302 -0.87 7.40 -17.52
N LEU A 303 -0.90 6.22 -16.90
CA LEU A 303 0.14 5.22 -17.03
C LEU A 303 -0.12 4.38 -18.28
N THR A 304 0.93 4.21 -19.07
CA THR A 304 0.94 3.41 -20.30
C THR A 304 2.01 2.32 -20.19
N PRO A 305 1.88 1.22 -20.95
CA PRO A 305 2.84 0.15 -20.92
C PRO A 305 4.24 0.67 -21.28
N GLY A 306 5.23 0.35 -20.44
CA GLY A 306 6.63 0.66 -20.71
C GLY A 306 7.30 -0.44 -21.55
N SER A 307 8.53 -0.77 -21.18
CA SER A 307 9.35 -1.84 -21.78
C SER A 307 8.68 -3.23 -21.72
N PHE A 308 7.81 -3.46 -20.74
CA PHE A 308 7.24 -4.77 -20.40
C PHE A 308 5.85 -5.03 -21.01
N GLN A 309 5.39 -4.19 -21.94
CA GLN A 309 4.08 -4.32 -22.63
C GLN A 309 2.83 -4.37 -21.73
N GLU A 310 2.94 -4.09 -20.43
CA GLU A 310 1.78 -3.90 -19.55
C GLU A 310 1.99 -2.77 -18.52
N VAL A 311 0.91 -2.42 -17.83
CA VAL A 311 0.92 -1.62 -16.60
C VAL A 311 0.42 -2.50 -15.46
N LEU A 312 1.25 -2.62 -14.41
CA LEU A 312 0.92 -3.32 -13.17
C LEU A 312 1.14 -2.39 -11.98
N VAL A 313 0.05 -2.05 -11.27
CA VAL A 313 0.08 -1.14 -10.12
C VAL A 313 -0.84 -1.62 -9.00
N THR A 314 -0.52 -1.24 -7.77
CA THR A 314 -1.40 -1.41 -6.60
C THR A 314 -1.98 -0.06 -6.21
N LEU A 315 -3.29 0.03 -6.07
CA LEU A 315 -3.96 1.23 -5.57
C LEU A 315 -3.68 1.38 -4.06
N VAL A 316 -2.99 2.44 -3.66
CA VAL A 316 -2.67 2.73 -2.25
C VAL A 316 -3.81 3.52 -1.62
N ASN A 317 -4.28 4.57 -2.29
CA ASN A 317 -5.41 5.39 -1.86
C ASN A 317 -6.10 6.04 -3.08
N GLY A 318 -7.36 6.41 -2.90
CA GLY A 318 -8.15 7.10 -3.91
C GLY A 318 -8.74 6.11 -4.90
N SER A 319 -8.67 6.46 -6.18
CA SER A 319 -9.26 5.67 -7.26
C SER A 319 -8.44 5.69 -8.54
N ALA A 320 -8.59 4.64 -9.33
CA ALA A 320 -8.02 4.56 -10.67
C ALA A 320 -9.05 4.01 -11.65
N THR A 321 -9.06 4.58 -12.84
CA THR A 321 -9.95 4.21 -13.93
C THR A 321 -9.23 3.31 -14.92
N LEU A 322 -9.86 2.17 -15.22
CA LEU A 322 -9.39 1.16 -16.16
C LEU A 322 -10.29 1.18 -17.40
N PRO A 323 -9.90 1.90 -18.46
CA PRO A 323 -10.53 1.77 -19.76
C PRO A 323 -10.06 0.50 -20.48
N VAL A 324 -10.95 -0.12 -21.24
CA VAL A 324 -10.59 -1.14 -22.23
C VAL A 324 -10.75 -0.55 -23.62
N VAL A 325 -9.67 -0.49 -24.39
CA VAL A 325 -9.69 -0.05 -25.78
C VAL A 325 -9.34 -1.22 -26.70
N GLY A 326 -10.25 -1.57 -27.62
CA GLY A 326 -10.02 -2.66 -28.57
C GLY A 326 -9.97 -4.03 -27.90
N ALA A 327 -8.87 -4.77 -28.10
CA ALA A 327 -8.67 -6.14 -27.58
C ALA A 327 -7.71 -6.18 -26.36
N GLU A 328 -7.51 -5.04 -25.69
CA GLU A 328 -6.72 -4.96 -24.46
C GLU A 328 -7.29 -5.89 -23.39
N GLN A 329 -6.42 -6.62 -22.70
CA GLN A 329 -6.82 -7.44 -21.56
C GLN A 329 -6.63 -6.62 -20.28
N VAL A 330 -7.68 -6.57 -19.45
CA VAL A 330 -7.69 -5.82 -18.19
C VAL A 330 -8.15 -6.73 -17.07
N ALA A 331 -7.38 -6.76 -15.98
CA ALA A 331 -7.66 -7.58 -14.81
C ALA A 331 -7.57 -6.76 -13.52
N VAL A 332 -8.35 -7.19 -12.53
CA VAL A 332 -8.40 -6.61 -11.20
C VAL A 332 -8.25 -7.73 -10.19
N GLN A 333 -7.41 -7.53 -9.18
CA GLN A 333 -7.16 -8.53 -8.15
C GLN A 333 -7.06 -7.90 -6.76
N THR A 334 -7.69 -8.54 -5.78
CA THR A 334 -7.62 -8.12 -4.37
C THR A 334 -6.97 -9.21 -3.51
N PHE A 335 -6.27 -8.83 -2.44
CA PHE A 335 -5.69 -9.75 -1.45
C PHE A 335 -6.03 -9.27 -0.04
N GLY A 336 -6.85 -10.03 0.70
CA GLY A 336 -7.27 -9.66 2.06
C GLY A 336 -8.18 -8.42 2.17
N SER A 337 -8.11 -7.48 1.23
CA SER A 337 -8.93 -6.26 1.13
C SER A 337 -10.08 -6.43 0.14
N THR A 338 -11.14 -5.65 0.31
CA THR A 338 -12.23 -5.52 -0.67
C THR A 338 -12.08 -4.26 -1.50
N ALA A 339 -12.58 -4.27 -2.73
CA ALA A 339 -12.62 -3.10 -3.61
C ALA A 339 -14.04 -2.86 -4.13
N THR A 340 -14.29 -1.62 -4.54
CA THR A 340 -15.54 -1.21 -5.17
C THR A 340 -15.21 -0.57 -6.50
N ALA A 341 -15.93 -0.93 -7.56
CA ALA A 341 -15.79 -0.32 -8.87
C ALA A 341 -17.10 0.32 -9.34
N ILE A 342 -17.02 1.47 -9.99
CA ILE A 342 -18.15 2.14 -10.64
C ILE A 342 -18.04 1.92 -12.14
N VAL A 343 -19.14 1.45 -12.74
CA VAL A 343 -19.22 1.19 -14.18
C VAL A 343 -19.32 2.49 -14.97
N GLY A 344 -18.47 2.62 -15.98
CA GLY A 344 -18.42 3.78 -16.86
C GLY A 344 -19.66 3.97 -17.73
N PRO A 345 -19.74 5.10 -18.45
CA PRO A 345 -20.95 5.53 -19.17
C PRO A 345 -21.36 4.60 -20.33
N ALA A 346 -20.44 3.79 -20.87
CA ALA A 346 -20.71 2.82 -21.92
C ALA A 346 -21.20 1.45 -21.40
N GLY A 347 -21.31 1.29 -20.08
CA GLY A 347 -21.46 -0.02 -19.45
C GLY A 347 -20.12 -0.77 -19.40
N ALA A 348 -20.12 -1.96 -18.81
CA ALA A 348 -18.95 -2.82 -18.74
C ALA A 348 -19.32 -4.29 -18.90
N SER A 349 -18.50 -5.06 -19.62
CA SER A 349 -18.56 -6.52 -19.58
C SER A 349 -17.48 -7.02 -18.65
N ILE A 350 -17.87 -7.72 -17.59
CA ILE A 350 -16.94 -8.29 -16.62
C ILE A 350 -17.06 -9.80 -16.55
N THR A 351 -15.96 -10.48 -16.28
CA THR A 351 -15.92 -11.91 -15.97
C THR A 351 -15.39 -12.10 -14.57
N ASN A 352 -16.17 -12.70 -13.67
CA ASN A 352 -15.64 -13.14 -12.38
C ASN A 352 -14.74 -14.37 -12.64
N VAL A 353 -13.46 -14.28 -12.33
CA VAL A 353 -12.52 -15.40 -12.51
C VAL A 353 -12.53 -16.30 -11.29
N PHE A 354 -12.45 -15.68 -10.11
CA PHE A 354 -12.56 -16.37 -8.83
C PHE A 354 -12.91 -15.39 -7.71
N GLY A 355 -13.43 -15.92 -6.61
CA GLY A 355 -13.82 -15.12 -5.45
C GLY A 355 -15.22 -14.55 -5.60
N THR A 356 -15.51 -13.47 -4.88
CA THR A 356 -16.85 -12.92 -4.79
C THR A 356 -16.94 -11.59 -5.52
N VAL A 357 -17.82 -11.54 -6.52
CA VAL A 357 -18.17 -10.33 -7.26
C VAL A 357 -19.69 -10.17 -7.17
N SER A 358 -20.16 -8.95 -6.88
CA SER A 358 -21.58 -8.64 -6.96
C SER A 358 -21.82 -7.28 -7.59
N ILE A 359 -22.93 -7.15 -8.32
CA ILE A 359 -23.31 -5.94 -9.03
C ILE A 359 -24.57 -5.38 -8.37
N ALA A 360 -24.54 -4.13 -7.98
CA ALA A 360 -25.71 -3.36 -7.57
C ALA A 360 -26.03 -2.36 -8.69
N THR A 361 -27.13 -2.60 -9.41
CA THR A 361 -27.58 -1.68 -10.46
C THR A 361 -28.20 -0.44 -9.84
N VAL A 362 -27.82 0.74 -10.33
CA VAL A 362 -28.51 1.98 -9.99
C VAL A 362 -29.71 2.10 -10.95
N THR A 363 -30.92 2.24 -10.41
CA THR A 363 -32.09 2.57 -11.23
C THR A 363 -31.85 3.92 -11.90
N PRO A 364 -32.14 4.09 -13.20
CA PRO A 364 -32.20 5.43 -13.76
C PRO A 364 -33.24 6.21 -12.95
N ILE A 365 -32.88 7.38 -12.42
CA ILE A 365 -33.89 8.37 -12.06
C ILE A 365 -34.67 8.62 -13.36
N PRO A 366 -36.00 8.42 -13.41
CA PRO A 366 -36.74 8.73 -14.61
C PRO A 366 -36.43 10.18 -14.95
N SER A 367 -35.80 10.40 -16.09
CA SER A 367 -35.60 11.74 -16.61
C SER A 367 -36.98 12.39 -16.63
N SER A 368 -37.14 13.55 -16.00
CA SER A 368 -38.31 14.39 -16.23
C SER A 368 -38.24 14.87 -17.68
N SER A 369 -38.64 14.00 -18.60
CA SER A 369 -38.95 14.37 -19.96
C SER A 369 -40.19 15.25 -19.88
N SER A 370 -40.01 16.54 -20.16
CA SER A 370 -41.10 17.46 -20.48
C SER A 370 -41.88 16.89 -21.66
N ALA A 371 -42.90 16.08 -21.37
CA ALA A 371 -43.83 15.60 -22.37
C ALA A 371 -44.92 16.67 -22.54
N VAL A 372 -44.83 17.42 -23.64
CA VAL A 372 -45.97 18.15 -24.20
C VAL A 372 -47.04 17.13 -24.59
N ALA A 373 -48.12 17.10 -23.82
CA ALA A 373 -49.25 16.20 -24.05
C ALA A 373 -50.12 16.73 -25.22
N ALA A 374 -50.25 15.93 -26.27
CA ALA A 374 -51.36 16.03 -27.22
C ALA A 374 -52.55 15.20 -26.69
N PRO A 375 -53.80 15.68 -26.78
CA PRO A 375 -54.94 14.99 -26.18
C PRO A 375 -55.49 13.88 -27.09
N VAL A 376 -55.83 12.75 -26.45
CA VAL A 376 -56.55 11.61 -27.05
C VAL A 376 -58.05 11.74 -26.75
N ALA A 377 -58.88 11.43 -27.74
CA ALA A 377 -60.32 11.57 -27.70
C ALA A 377 -61.02 10.47 -26.87
N GLY A 378 -61.96 10.90 -26.02
CA GLY A 378 -63.34 10.41 -25.96
C GLY A 378 -63.65 9.15 -25.14
N PHE A 379 -64.39 9.31 -24.04
CA PHE A 379 -65.62 8.56 -23.73
C PHE A 379 -66.56 9.39 -22.81
N ALA A 380 -67.74 9.74 -23.35
CA ALA A 380 -69.09 10.00 -22.78
C ALA A 380 -69.24 10.46 -21.30
N THR A 381 -69.61 11.72 -21.01
CA THR A 381 -70.97 12.34 -20.79
C THR A 381 -71.71 11.89 -19.51
N PRO A 382 -72.44 12.79 -18.78
CA PRO A 382 -73.73 13.35 -19.22
C PRO A 382 -73.86 14.88 -19.10
N GLY A 383 -74.53 15.47 -20.08
CA GLY A 383 -74.91 16.89 -20.11
C GLY A 383 -76.13 17.21 -19.25
N LEU A 384 -76.25 18.49 -18.89
CA LEU A 384 -77.48 19.12 -18.45
C LEU A 384 -77.80 20.26 -19.43
N ALA A 385 -79.06 20.29 -19.84
CA ALA A 385 -79.64 21.11 -20.90
C ALA A 385 -79.56 22.62 -20.63
N GLY A 386 -79.43 23.41 -21.70
CA GLY A 386 -79.54 24.87 -21.67
C GLY A 386 -79.29 25.48 -23.05
N THR A 387 -80.38 25.82 -23.73
CA THR A 387 -80.53 26.27 -25.12
C THR A 387 -80.00 27.67 -25.44
N ALA A 388 -79.52 27.84 -26.69
CA ALA A 388 -79.59 29.00 -27.61
C ALA A 388 -79.19 30.39 -27.06
N GLY A 389 -78.30 31.19 -27.66
CA GLY A 389 -77.83 31.29 -29.04
C GLY A 389 -77.78 32.77 -29.41
N ILE A 390 -76.62 33.43 -29.24
CA ILE A 390 -76.29 34.75 -29.81
C ILE A 390 -74.78 34.79 -30.12
N GLN A 391 -74.43 34.90 -31.40
CA GLN A 391 -73.16 35.47 -31.92
C GLN A 391 -73.45 36.96 -32.26
N PRO A 392 -72.48 37.84 -32.60
CA PRO A 392 -71.01 37.79 -32.55
C PRO A 392 -70.45 39.05 -31.81
N GLN A 393 -69.14 39.30 -31.65
CA GLN A 393 -68.30 40.03 -32.62
C GLN A 393 -66.82 40.00 -32.21
N LEU A 394 -65.96 39.72 -33.19
CA LEU A 394 -64.51 39.90 -33.15
C LEU A 394 -64.21 41.32 -33.63
N ASP A 395 -63.49 42.10 -32.83
CA ASP A 395 -62.97 43.41 -33.20
C ASP A 395 -61.70 43.22 -34.03
N VAL A 396 -61.84 43.37 -35.34
CA VAL A 396 -60.77 43.21 -36.33
C VAL A 396 -59.94 44.50 -36.46
N ASP A 397 -60.42 45.63 -35.91
CA ASP A 397 -59.72 46.92 -35.97
C ASP A 397 -58.64 47.05 -34.87
N GLY A 398 -58.82 46.39 -33.72
CA GLY A 398 -57.79 46.33 -32.67
C GLY A 398 -56.55 45.48 -33.01
N LEU A 399 -56.66 44.59 -34.00
CA LEU A 399 -55.60 43.65 -34.38
C LEU A 399 -54.70 44.19 -35.52
N LEU A 400 -55.10 45.29 -36.17
CA LEU A 400 -54.34 45.96 -37.22
C LEU A 400 -53.50 47.15 -36.71
N ASP A 401 -53.83 47.72 -35.55
CA ASP A 401 -53.12 48.88 -34.96
C ASP A 401 -51.85 48.49 -34.19
N TRP A 402 -51.80 47.27 -33.62
CA TRP A 402 -50.58 46.75 -32.97
C TRP A 402 -49.49 46.37 -33.98
N ALA A 403 -49.88 45.83 -35.15
CA ALA A 403 -48.96 45.38 -36.19
C ALA A 403 -48.27 46.52 -36.98
N GLN A 404 -48.77 47.76 -36.89
CA GLN A 404 -48.15 48.93 -37.53
C GLN A 404 -47.06 49.62 -36.68
N THR A 405 -46.91 49.26 -35.40
CA THR A 405 -45.89 49.87 -34.52
C THR A 405 -44.51 49.19 -34.55
N LEU A 406 -44.35 48.09 -35.30
CA LEU A 406 -43.12 47.29 -35.33
C LEU A 406 -42.45 47.15 -36.70
N SER A 407 -42.89 47.88 -37.74
CA SER A 407 -42.20 47.86 -39.03
C SER A 407 -42.00 49.24 -39.67
N GLY A 408 -40.79 49.78 -39.50
CA GLY A 408 -40.19 50.78 -40.38
C GLY A 408 -39.98 52.16 -39.75
N ALA A 409 -38.81 52.79 -39.76
CA ALA A 409 -37.47 52.41 -40.19
C ALA A 409 -36.49 53.49 -39.69
N ARG A 410 -35.22 53.08 -39.55
CA ARG A 410 -34.00 53.87 -39.26
C ARG A 410 -33.69 54.21 -37.81
#